data_AF-A0A644XV62-F1
#
_entry.id   AF-A0A644XV62-F1
#
_cell.length_a   1.000
_cell.length_b   1.000
_cell.length_c   1.000
_cell.angle_alpha   90.00
_cell.angle_beta   90.00
_cell.angle_gamma   90.00
#
_symmetry.space_group_name_H-M   'P 1'
#
loop_
_entity.id
_entity.type
_entity.pdbx_description
1 polymer ?
#
loop_
_entity_poly.entity_id
_entity_poly.type
_entity_poly.pdbx_seq_one_letter_code
_entity_poly.pdbx_strand_id
1 'polypeptide(L)'
;MNKAKLTRVAIILCAIVACSSFAACSNSGQSADPGAWGYDCKVTYDALGGMVNAREVRNTYYLPNSYVFEPSGSSNMLVQPTRDGYIIAGWYRAKTDTPTDLGEEYTFNASDRWDFYLDRVQEDMTLYARWLPQGRVDYVDAGSGEVIFSKNITADSPVQELSEAVVEFRKPDGTTLFGYYSDPECTQEYDFASYVHSEPQPTQQQIYDALYEMYPQYLEKVEYVEPDEDEVDATTDTSYLFLNKIGYQLTTTDENALAELRAAKDQLVESYIENYLVNTAGKVVYMKFVEGNFVRVNQPGDMKIGGKYGFFDTDAAGNKIDGYVIESDIDFSGVTLTMSESFSGVIYGNYHTLSNLKLSLASKKVDKDTEKSLALFNELSDTTIDNLTFENAAISIQVDQGVTVKAALLALNAKNVTLTNVKISGMTIDSGKGDTAGTRYTLGDLFVTASGTKLNDCDGDGLVANVSETAVLRLTLLKLEAPEPTPTPAP
;
A
#
# COMPACT_ATOMS: atom_id res chain seq x y z
N MET A 1 -57.55 -17.67 -14.80
CA MET A 1 -56.76 -16.56 -14.22
C MET A 1 -57.17 -15.26 -14.88
N ASN A 2 -57.75 -14.34 -14.11
CA ASN A 2 -58.40 -13.13 -14.62
C ASN A 2 -57.37 -12.00 -14.79
N LYS A 3 -57.23 -11.46 -16.00
CA LYS A 3 -56.27 -10.38 -16.34
C LYS A 3 -56.40 -9.12 -15.48
N ALA A 4 -57.53 -8.93 -14.79
CA ALA A 4 -57.76 -7.84 -13.84
C ALA A 4 -56.99 -7.97 -12.51
N LYS A 5 -56.43 -9.16 -12.19
CA LYS A 5 -55.63 -9.37 -10.97
C LYS A 5 -54.14 -9.04 -11.16
N LEU A 6 -53.60 -9.15 -12.39
CA LEU A 6 -52.21 -8.79 -12.68
C LEU A 6 -51.94 -7.28 -12.56
N THR A 7 -52.98 -6.45 -12.67
CA THR A 7 -52.85 -4.99 -12.61
C THR A 7 -52.85 -4.43 -11.17
N ARG A 8 -53.14 -5.26 -10.16
CA ARG A 8 -53.24 -4.80 -8.76
C ARG A 8 -52.10 -5.28 -7.85
N VAL A 9 -51.44 -6.39 -8.19
CA VAL A 9 -50.27 -6.89 -7.43
C VAL A 9 -48.99 -6.09 -7.76
N ALA A 10 -48.95 -5.39 -8.90
CA ALA A 10 -47.85 -4.48 -9.23
C ALA A 10 -47.90 -3.12 -8.49
N ILE A 11 -48.85 -2.89 -7.58
CA ILE A 11 -49.11 -1.55 -7.00
C ILE A 11 -48.45 -1.32 -5.62
N ILE A 12 -47.87 -2.33 -4.97
CA ILE A 12 -47.22 -2.13 -3.65
C ILE A 12 -45.68 -2.06 -3.74
N LEU A 13 -45.09 -2.24 -4.93
CA LEU A 13 -43.64 -2.11 -5.16
C LEU A 13 -43.24 -1.29 -6.40
N CYS A 14 -44.18 -0.60 -7.05
CA CYS A 14 -43.90 0.28 -8.19
C CYS A 14 -44.21 1.75 -7.87
N ALA A 15 -43.20 2.48 -7.36
CA ALA A 15 -43.18 3.93 -7.51
C ALA A 15 -43.02 4.26 -9.01
N ILE A 16 -44.11 4.66 -9.67
CA ILE A 16 -44.06 5.12 -11.06
C ILE A 16 -43.45 6.51 -11.04
N VAL A 17 -42.20 6.62 -11.52
CA VAL A 17 -41.60 7.92 -11.87
C VAL A 17 -42.39 8.49 -13.05
N ALA A 18 -43.25 9.48 -12.79
CA ALA A 18 -43.98 10.18 -13.84
C ALA A 18 -43.00 11.02 -14.69
N CYS A 19 -42.62 10.47 -15.84
CA CYS A 19 -41.69 11.07 -16.80
C CYS A 19 -42.22 12.39 -17.39
N SER A 20 -41.42 13.45 -17.33
CA SER A 20 -41.57 14.60 -18.24
C SER A 20 -40.25 14.93 -18.92
N SER A 21 -39.98 14.17 -19.99
CA SER A 21 -39.08 14.61 -21.05
C SER A 21 -39.63 14.14 -22.39
N PHE A 22 -40.33 15.03 -23.10
CA PHE A 22 -40.49 14.92 -24.54
C PHE A 22 -40.42 16.31 -25.18
N ALA A 23 -39.36 16.50 -25.97
CA ALA A 23 -39.42 17.39 -27.11
C ALA A 23 -40.33 16.73 -28.17
N ALA A 24 -41.43 17.42 -28.48
CA ALA A 24 -42.21 17.43 -29.73
C ALA A 24 -42.63 16.11 -30.40
N CYS A 25 -43.94 15.85 -30.36
CA CYS A 25 -44.87 15.57 -31.47
C CYS A 25 -45.79 14.35 -31.24
N SER A 26 -46.95 14.58 -30.62
CA SER A 26 -48.26 14.16 -31.17
C SER A 26 -49.42 14.65 -30.31
N ASN A 27 -50.52 14.96 -30.99
CA ASN A 27 -51.77 15.59 -30.56
C ASN A 27 -52.34 15.17 -29.20
N SER A 28 -52.18 16.03 -28.18
CA SER A 28 -53.26 16.61 -27.37
C SER A 28 -52.63 17.61 -26.39
N GLY A 29 -53.12 18.86 -26.39
CA GLY A 29 -52.51 20.00 -25.71
C GLY A 29 -52.70 20.03 -24.20
N GLN A 30 -52.37 18.95 -23.49
CA GLN A 30 -52.19 18.97 -22.04
C GLN A 30 -50.77 18.52 -21.72
N SER A 31 -49.96 19.42 -21.17
CA SER A 31 -48.74 19.04 -20.47
C SER A 31 -49.12 18.02 -19.40
N ALA A 32 -48.40 16.90 -19.34
CA ALA A 32 -48.54 15.96 -18.23
C ALA A 32 -48.39 16.72 -16.91
N ASP A 33 -49.43 16.69 -16.08
CA ASP A 33 -49.47 17.31 -14.77
C ASP A 33 -49.39 16.17 -13.73
N PRO A 34 -48.23 15.94 -13.11
CA PRO A 34 -48.07 14.88 -12.10
C PRO A 34 -49.09 14.98 -10.94
N GLY A 35 -49.52 16.20 -10.60
CA GLY A 35 -50.55 16.41 -9.57
C GLY A 35 -51.90 15.84 -9.98
N ALA A 36 -52.22 15.81 -11.27
CA ALA A 36 -53.44 15.15 -11.77
C ALA A 36 -53.43 13.62 -11.58
N TRP A 37 -52.27 13.04 -11.24
CA TRP A 37 -52.08 11.62 -10.92
C TRP A 37 -51.82 11.36 -9.43
N GLY A 38 -51.97 12.37 -8.58
CA GLY A 38 -51.78 12.30 -7.12
C GLY A 38 -50.33 12.45 -6.67
N TYR A 39 -49.40 12.75 -7.57
CA TYR A 39 -47.99 13.01 -7.24
C TYR A 39 -47.83 14.47 -6.79
N ASP A 40 -48.37 14.76 -5.62
CA ASP A 40 -48.52 16.13 -5.11
C ASP A 40 -47.28 16.65 -4.38
N CYS A 41 -46.28 15.80 -4.10
CA CYS A 41 -45.05 16.21 -3.42
C CYS A 41 -43.91 16.37 -4.42
N LYS A 42 -43.43 17.61 -4.60
CA LYS A 42 -42.24 17.91 -5.38
C LYS A 42 -40.99 17.85 -4.50
N VAL A 43 -40.09 16.93 -4.81
CA VAL A 43 -38.76 16.86 -4.20
C VAL A 43 -37.73 17.47 -5.15
N THR A 44 -36.99 18.44 -4.63
CA THR A 44 -35.91 19.14 -5.32
C THR A 44 -34.57 18.60 -4.84
N TYR A 45 -33.86 17.84 -5.68
CA TYR A 45 -32.48 17.44 -5.43
C TYR A 45 -31.55 18.54 -5.93
N ASP A 46 -30.98 19.30 -5.00
CA ASP A 46 -29.99 20.33 -5.24
C ASP A 46 -28.59 19.76 -4.98
N ALA A 47 -27.82 19.61 -6.06
CA ALA A 47 -26.48 19.03 -6.02
C ALA A 47 -25.42 20.01 -5.50
N LEU A 48 -25.74 21.27 -5.18
CA LEU A 48 -24.83 22.25 -4.57
C LEU A 48 -23.42 22.28 -5.19
N GLY A 49 -23.36 22.65 -6.47
CA GLY A 49 -22.12 22.71 -7.26
C GLY A 49 -21.67 21.37 -7.86
N GLY A 50 -22.36 20.27 -7.56
CA GLY A 50 -22.26 19.02 -8.30
C GLY A 50 -23.32 18.89 -9.40
N MET A 51 -23.39 17.72 -10.04
CA MET A 51 -24.30 17.44 -11.14
C MET A 51 -25.01 16.09 -10.98
N VAL A 52 -26.34 16.09 -10.94
CA VAL A 52 -27.19 14.89 -11.09
C VAL A 52 -27.61 14.78 -12.56
N ASN A 53 -27.01 13.84 -13.29
CA ASN A 53 -27.26 13.64 -14.73
C ASN A 53 -27.10 14.97 -15.51
N ALA A 54 -25.95 15.62 -15.36
CA ALA A 54 -25.60 16.91 -16.00
C ALA A 54 -26.51 18.11 -15.64
N ARG A 55 -27.20 18.08 -14.48
CA ARG A 55 -27.93 19.24 -13.95
C ARG A 55 -27.61 19.43 -12.48
N GLU A 56 -27.45 20.67 -12.06
CA GLU A 56 -27.26 21.00 -10.63
C GLU A 56 -28.52 20.74 -9.82
N VAL A 57 -29.69 20.98 -10.40
CA VAL A 57 -30.98 20.76 -9.74
C VAL A 57 -31.84 19.78 -10.51
N ARG A 58 -32.42 18.81 -9.80
CA ARG A 58 -33.39 17.84 -10.33
C ARG A 58 -34.67 17.86 -9.53
N ASN A 59 -35.80 18.03 -10.22
CA ASN A 59 -37.12 17.96 -9.61
C ASN A 59 -37.78 16.64 -9.98
N THR A 60 -38.39 16.00 -8.98
CA THR A 60 -39.18 14.77 -9.15
C THR A 60 -40.43 14.84 -8.29
N TYR A 61 -41.50 14.20 -8.74
CA TYR A 61 -42.79 14.22 -8.06
C TYR A 61 -43.08 12.85 -7.47
N TYR A 62 -43.58 12.83 -6.24
CA TYR A 62 -43.85 11.66 -5.44
C TYR A 62 -45.27 11.73 -4.85
N LEU A 63 -45.83 10.57 -4.49
CA LEU A 63 -47.08 10.52 -3.73
C LEU A 63 -46.81 11.00 -2.30
N PRO A 64 -47.75 11.69 -1.65
CA PRO A 64 -47.66 11.94 -0.22
C PRO A 64 -47.48 10.64 0.56
N ASN A 65 -46.62 10.69 1.58
CA ASN A 65 -46.24 9.58 2.45
C ASN A 65 -45.49 8.42 1.73
N SER A 66 -44.88 8.66 0.57
CA SER A 66 -44.06 7.67 -0.12
C SER A 66 -42.57 7.78 0.23
N TYR A 67 -41.85 6.68 0.02
CA TYR A 67 -40.39 6.73 -0.08
C TYR A 67 -39.97 7.49 -1.33
N VAL A 68 -38.77 8.07 -1.26
CA VAL A 68 -38.15 8.79 -2.38
C VAL A 68 -36.92 8.03 -2.84
N PHE A 69 -36.54 8.20 -4.10
CA PHE A 69 -35.40 7.48 -4.67
C PHE A 69 -34.10 8.20 -4.36
N GLU A 70 -33.16 7.51 -3.75
CA GLU A 70 -31.79 8.01 -3.63
C GLU A 70 -31.18 8.20 -5.02
N PRO A 71 -30.55 9.35 -5.29
CA PRO A 71 -29.69 9.51 -6.46
C PRO A 71 -28.42 8.66 -6.30
N SER A 72 -28.53 7.35 -6.56
CA SER A 72 -27.44 6.36 -6.43
C SER A 72 -27.31 5.45 -7.66
N GLY A 73 -28.14 5.63 -8.69
CA GLY A 73 -28.09 4.85 -9.93
C GLY A 73 -26.92 5.20 -10.85
N SER A 74 -26.55 4.28 -11.73
CA SER A 74 -25.52 4.48 -12.78
C SER A 74 -26.09 4.96 -14.13
N SER A 75 -27.40 4.84 -14.31
CA SER A 75 -28.14 5.34 -15.47
C SER A 75 -29.54 5.76 -15.02
N ASN A 76 -30.19 6.70 -15.75
CA ASN A 76 -31.50 7.32 -15.52
C ASN A 76 -31.48 8.77 -14.98
N MET A 77 -32.63 9.27 -14.52
CA MET A 77 -32.82 10.67 -14.13
C MET A 77 -32.15 11.04 -12.80
N LEU A 78 -32.09 10.11 -11.86
CA LEU A 78 -31.45 10.24 -10.54
C LEU A 78 -30.23 9.32 -10.47
N VAL A 79 -29.17 9.72 -11.17
CA VAL A 79 -27.86 9.07 -11.03
C VAL A 79 -27.12 9.61 -9.80
N GLN A 80 -26.13 8.87 -9.33
CA GLN A 80 -25.22 9.41 -8.32
C GLN A 80 -24.63 10.74 -8.80
N PRO A 81 -24.76 11.82 -8.02
CA PRO A 81 -24.22 13.10 -8.44
C PRO A 81 -22.69 13.04 -8.48
N THR A 82 -22.11 13.83 -9.36
CA THR A 82 -20.65 13.97 -9.45
C THR A 82 -20.24 15.43 -9.25
N ARG A 83 -19.10 15.65 -8.60
CA ARG A 83 -18.46 16.95 -8.45
C ARG A 83 -16.95 16.74 -8.46
N ASP A 84 -16.26 17.37 -9.40
CA ASP A 84 -14.83 17.15 -9.60
C ASP A 84 -14.02 17.49 -8.34
N GLY A 85 -13.25 16.51 -7.84
CA GLY A 85 -12.45 16.65 -6.62
C GLY A 85 -13.24 16.48 -5.31
N TYR A 86 -14.48 15.98 -5.37
CA TYR A 86 -15.31 15.75 -4.18
C TYR A 86 -16.02 14.39 -4.25
N ILE A 87 -16.40 13.89 -3.07
CA ILE A 87 -17.27 12.73 -2.89
C ILE A 87 -18.54 13.13 -2.14
N ILE A 88 -19.65 12.46 -2.45
CA ILE A 88 -20.92 12.75 -1.79
C ILE A 88 -20.96 12.11 -0.40
N ALA A 89 -21.26 12.91 0.63
CA ALA A 89 -21.44 12.46 2.01
C ALA A 89 -22.89 12.02 2.29
N GLY A 90 -23.85 12.62 1.59
CA GLY A 90 -25.27 12.35 1.73
C GLY A 90 -26.15 13.54 1.34
N TRP A 91 -27.43 13.45 1.67
CA TRP A 91 -28.45 14.44 1.36
C TRP A 91 -29.08 14.99 2.64
N TYR A 92 -29.33 16.30 2.67
CA TYR A 92 -29.81 17.00 3.86
C TYR A 92 -30.98 17.93 3.54
N ARG A 93 -31.91 18.08 4.47
CA ARG A 93 -33.09 18.95 4.34
C ARG A 93 -32.77 20.43 4.51
N ALA A 94 -31.68 20.74 5.19
CA ALA A 94 -31.24 22.10 5.48
C ALA A 94 -29.72 22.21 5.39
N LYS A 95 -29.26 23.44 5.13
CA LYS A 95 -27.85 23.85 5.13
C LYS A 95 -27.75 25.23 5.76
N THR A 96 -26.60 25.55 6.33
CA THR A 96 -26.27 26.91 6.77
C THR A 96 -25.20 27.48 5.87
N ASP A 97 -25.49 28.65 5.29
CA ASP A 97 -24.61 29.34 4.35
C ASP A 97 -23.57 30.15 5.11
N THR A 98 -22.30 29.85 4.85
CA THR A 98 -21.14 30.53 5.42
C THR A 98 -20.39 31.22 4.28
N PRO A 99 -20.52 32.56 4.13
CA PRO A 99 -19.78 33.29 3.11
C PRO A 99 -18.28 33.22 3.40
N THR A 100 -17.48 32.85 2.41
CA THR A 100 -16.01 32.91 2.46
C THR A 100 -15.46 33.75 1.31
N ASP A 101 -14.21 34.21 1.43
CA ASP A 101 -13.53 34.98 0.38
C ASP A 101 -13.33 34.18 -0.93
N LEU A 102 -13.52 32.85 -0.89
CA LEU A 102 -13.35 31.92 -2.01
C LEU A 102 -14.69 31.36 -2.56
N GLY A 103 -15.83 31.76 -1.99
CA GLY A 103 -17.18 31.29 -2.37
C GLY A 103 -18.09 30.99 -1.17
N GLU A 104 -19.22 30.32 -1.43
CA GLU A 104 -20.13 29.85 -0.36
C GLU A 104 -19.65 28.49 0.19
N GLU A 105 -19.42 28.43 1.50
CA GLU A 105 -19.20 27.19 2.23
C GLU A 105 -20.49 26.80 2.96
N TYR A 106 -20.82 25.50 2.95
CA TYR A 106 -22.05 24.98 3.53
C TYR A 106 -21.74 24.11 4.74
N THR A 107 -22.44 24.37 5.85
CA THR A 107 -22.43 23.48 7.01
C THR A 107 -23.77 22.76 7.13
N PHE A 108 -23.73 21.53 7.63
CA PHE A 108 -24.88 20.62 7.72
C PHE A 108 -24.96 20.07 9.14
N ASN A 109 -26.18 19.95 9.68
CA ASN A 109 -26.40 19.26 10.95
C ASN A 109 -26.78 17.80 10.69
N ALA A 110 -26.31 16.91 11.55
CA ALA A 110 -26.65 15.49 11.51
C ALA A 110 -28.18 15.26 11.50
N SER A 111 -28.94 16.05 12.27
CA SER A 111 -30.41 15.96 12.37
C SER A 111 -31.16 16.32 11.08
N ASP A 112 -30.51 17.05 10.18
CA ASP A 112 -31.10 17.43 8.89
C ASP A 112 -30.87 16.38 7.82
N ARG A 113 -30.08 15.34 8.10
CA ARG A 113 -29.79 14.24 7.17
C ARG A 113 -31.07 13.54 6.77
N TRP A 114 -31.25 13.37 5.46
CA TRP A 114 -32.33 12.57 4.90
C TRP A 114 -31.94 11.10 4.85
N ASP A 115 -32.86 10.23 5.23
CA ASP A 115 -32.72 8.79 5.16
C ASP A 115 -33.71 8.21 4.16
N PHE A 116 -33.18 7.73 3.04
CA PHE A 116 -33.99 7.14 1.97
C PHE A 116 -34.67 5.80 2.35
N TYR A 117 -34.29 5.17 3.47
CA TYR A 117 -34.88 3.92 3.94
C TYR A 117 -36.03 4.11 4.94
N LEU A 118 -36.02 5.21 5.70
CA LEU A 118 -37.00 5.48 6.76
C LEU A 118 -37.87 6.70 6.48
N ASP A 119 -37.32 7.73 5.86
CA ASP A 119 -38.01 8.99 5.72
C ASP A 119 -38.99 8.95 4.55
N ARG A 120 -40.16 9.57 4.76
CA ARG A 120 -41.26 9.65 3.80
C ARG A 120 -41.54 11.10 3.48
N VAL A 121 -41.74 11.41 2.21
CA VAL A 121 -42.10 12.77 1.77
C VAL A 121 -43.53 13.09 2.19
N GLN A 122 -43.77 14.29 2.71
CA GLN A 122 -45.11 14.73 3.15
C GLN A 122 -45.62 15.93 2.33
N GLU A 123 -44.70 16.78 1.88
CA GLU A 123 -44.96 18.00 1.11
C GLU A 123 -43.75 18.33 0.24
N ASP A 124 -43.84 19.44 -0.50
CA ASP A 124 -42.72 19.95 -1.29
C ASP A 124 -41.49 20.18 -0.40
N MET A 125 -40.34 19.64 -0.83
CA MET A 125 -39.10 19.75 -0.06
C MET A 125 -37.86 19.80 -0.95
N THR A 126 -36.76 20.26 -0.36
CA THR A 126 -35.44 20.29 -1.01
C THR A 126 -34.47 19.40 -0.25
N LEU A 127 -33.70 18.62 -0.99
CA LEU A 127 -32.58 17.83 -0.52
C LEU A 127 -31.30 18.40 -1.10
N TYR A 128 -30.38 18.77 -0.23
CA TYR A 128 -29.10 19.38 -0.53
C TYR A 128 -27.99 18.32 -0.44
N ALA A 129 -27.19 18.19 -1.49
CA ALA A 129 -26.03 17.29 -1.48
C ALA A 129 -24.90 17.88 -0.64
N ARG A 130 -24.39 17.11 0.32
CA ARG A 130 -23.16 17.44 1.06
C ARG A 130 -21.96 16.81 0.37
N TRP A 131 -20.95 17.62 0.11
CA TRP A 131 -19.70 17.20 -0.55
C TRP A 131 -18.53 17.20 0.43
N LEU A 132 -17.70 16.17 0.36
CA LEU A 132 -16.42 16.08 1.07
C LEU A 132 -15.29 16.21 0.05
N PRO A 133 -14.20 16.93 0.36
CA PRO A 133 -13.01 16.93 -0.49
C PRO A 133 -12.53 15.50 -0.72
N GLN A 134 -12.23 15.16 -1.97
CA GLN A 134 -11.64 13.87 -2.31
C GLN A 134 -10.22 13.80 -1.72
N GLY A 135 -10.03 12.84 -0.81
CA GLY A 135 -8.74 12.47 -0.26
C GLY A 135 -7.73 12.23 -1.37
N ARG A 136 -6.54 12.82 -1.23
CA ARG A 136 -5.46 12.78 -2.21
C ARG A 136 -4.13 12.59 -1.50
N VAL A 137 -3.24 11.83 -2.13
CA VAL A 137 -1.84 11.72 -1.73
C VAL A 137 -0.95 12.32 -2.80
N ASP A 138 0.00 13.14 -2.34
CA ASP A 138 1.05 13.71 -3.17
C ASP A 138 2.39 13.02 -2.87
N TYR A 139 3.03 12.54 -3.92
CA TYR A 139 4.38 12.00 -3.89
C TYR A 139 5.33 13.09 -4.35
N VAL A 140 6.20 13.53 -3.45
CA VAL A 140 7.02 14.72 -3.61
C VAL A 140 8.48 14.33 -3.65
N ASP A 141 9.25 14.83 -4.60
CA ASP A 141 10.70 14.71 -4.55
C ASP A 141 11.23 15.51 -3.35
N ALA A 142 11.85 14.81 -2.41
CA ALA A 142 12.38 15.40 -1.19
C ALA A 142 13.47 16.45 -1.44
N GLY A 143 14.23 16.32 -2.53
CA GLY A 143 15.31 17.24 -2.85
C GLY A 143 14.83 18.58 -3.43
N SER A 144 13.81 18.55 -4.28
CA SER A 144 13.29 19.74 -4.98
C SER A 144 12.00 20.31 -4.37
N GLY A 145 11.23 19.49 -3.66
CA GLY A 145 9.87 19.82 -3.22
C GLY A 145 8.82 19.74 -4.33
N GLU A 146 9.18 19.25 -5.53
CA GLU A 146 8.25 19.10 -6.65
C GLU A 146 7.34 17.88 -6.47
N VAL A 147 6.06 18.03 -6.83
CA VAL A 147 5.11 16.91 -6.86
C VAL A 147 5.36 16.04 -8.09
N ILE A 148 5.94 14.86 -7.88
CA ILE A 148 6.25 13.86 -8.91
C ILE A 148 5.00 13.14 -9.39
N PHE A 149 4.11 12.81 -8.45
CA PHE A 149 2.88 12.10 -8.74
C PHE A 149 1.80 12.42 -7.72
N SER A 150 0.56 12.39 -8.17
CA SER A 150 -0.60 12.59 -7.31
C SER A 150 -1.72 11.67 -7.70
N LYS A 151 -2.44 11.14 -6.71
CA LYS A 151 -3.63 10.35 -6.95
C LYS A 151 -4.68 10.54 -5.87
N ASN A 152 -5.93 10.32 -6.27
CA ASN A 152 -7.03 10.18 -5.34
C ASN A 152 -6.85 8.89 -4.52
N ILE A 153 -7.16 8.98 -3.24
CA ILE A 153 -7.16 7.85 -2.32
C ILE A 153 -8.53 7.20 -2.37
N THR A 154 -8.57 5.92 -2.71
CA THR A 154 -9.78 5.09 -2.75
C THR A 154 -9.49 3.73 -2.12
N ALA A 155 -10.52 2.93 -1.85
CA ALA A 155 -10.35 1.56 -1.35
C ALA A 155 -9.45 0.70 -2.26
N ASP A 156 -9.58 0.86 -3.59
CA ASP A 156 -8.79 0.14 -4.59
C ASP A 156 -7.39 0.75 -4.84
N SER A 157 -7.17 1.98 -4.37
CA SER A 157 -5.91 2.71 -4.58
C SER A 157 -5.55 3.49 -3.30
N PRO A 158 -5.24 2.78 -2.20
CA PRO A 158 -4.83 3.40 -0.94
C PRO A 158 -3.44 4.07 -1.09
N VAL A 159 -2.98 4.74 -0.04
CA VAL A 159 -1.60 5.23 0.02
C VAL A 159 -0.66 4.02 0.03
N GLN A 160 0.19 3.91 -0.98
CA GLN A 160 1.07 2.75 -1.20
C GLN A 160 2.30 3.17 -2.02
N GLU A 161 3.28 2.29 -2.15
CA GLU A 161 4.40 2.53 -3.07
C GLU A 161 3.93 2.70 -4.52
N LEU A 162 4.60 3.59 -5.26
CA LEU A 162 4.37 3.72 -6.69
C LEU A 162 4.96 2.51 -7.42
N SER A 163 4.31 2.10 -8.51
CA SER A 163 4.87 1.06 -9.37
C SER A 163 6.16 1.55 -10.02
N GLU A 164 7.09 0.62 -10.28
CA GLU A 164 8.38 0.91 -10.90
C GLU A 164 8.23 1.70 -12.21
N ALA A 165 7.21 1.37 -13.02
CA ALA A 165 6.93 2.09 -14.27
C ALA A 165 6.52 3.56 -14.04
N VAL A 166 5.78 3.86 -12.97
CA VAL A 166 5.42 5.24 -12.64
C VAL A 166 6.64 6.00 -12.13
N VAL A 167 7.44 5.38 -11.28
CA VAL A 167 8.69 5.97 -10.78
C VAL A 167 9.64 6.28 -11.95
N GLU A 168 9.90 5.31 -12.83
CA GLU A 168 10.83 5.48 -13.94
C GLU A 168 10.37 6.55 -14.94
N PHE A 169 9.06 6.67 -15.17
CA PHE A 169 8.52 7.68 -16.07
C PHE A 169 8.54 9.11 -15.48
N ARG A 170 8.61 9.25 -14.16
CA ARG A 170 8.44 10.54 -13.46
C ARG A 170 9.67 11.00 -12.69
N LYS A 171 10.66 10.14 -12.46
CA LYS A 171 11.87 10.47 -11.69
C LYS A 171 12.71 11.54 -12.41
N PRO A 172 13.54 12.29 -11.67
CA PRO A 172 14.55 13.15 -12.26
C PRO A 172 15.57 12.35 -13.11
N ASP A 173 16.03 12.93 -14.21
CA ASP A 173 16.98 12.29 -15.13
C ASP A 173 18.27 11.86 -14.42
N GLY A 174 18.76 10.66 -14.71
CA GLY A 174 20.01 10.14 -14.16
C GLY A 174 19.96 9.80 -12.67
N THR A 175 18.76 9.64 -12.10
CA THR A 175 18.60 9.27 -10.69
C THR A 175 18.00 7.88 -10.49
N THR A 176 18.16 7.33 -9.29
CA THR A 176 17.46 6.15 -8.79
C THR A 176 16.66 6.52 -7.54
N LEU A 177 15.44 6.00 -7.42
CA LEU A 177 14.66 6.09 -6.19
C LEU A 177 15.37 5.32 -5.07
N PHE A 178 15.71 6.02 -3.99
CA PHE A 178 16.34 5.44 -2.81
C PHE A 178 15.32 4.93 -1.79
N GLY A 179 14.17 5.60 -1.66
CA GLY A 179 13.12 5.19 -0.72
C GLY A 179 12.02 6.23 -0.55
N TYR A 180 11.03 5.87 0.27
CA TYR A 180 9.89 6.72 0.63
C TYR A 180 9.97 7.13 2.10
N TYR A 181 9.65 8.38 2.40
CA TYR A 181 9.83 8.99 3.70
C TYR A 181 8.62 9.83 4.12
N SER A 182 8.39 9.93 5.43
CA SER A 182 7.31 10.74 6.00
C SER A 182 7.67 12.22 6.18
N ASP A 183 8.95 12.56 6.09
CA ASP A 183 9.50 13.90 6.26
C ASP A 183 10.41 14.31 5.08
N PRO A 184 10.48 15.61 4.76
CA PRO A 184 11.31 16.10 3.65
C PRO A 184 12.81 15.89 3.88
N GLU A 185 13.26 15.82 5.15
CA GLU A 185 14.66 15.53 5.50
C GLU A 185 15.05 14.06 5.27
N CYS A 186 14.08 13.20 4.93
CA CYS A 186 14.26 11.76 4.72
C CYS A 186 14.89 11.05 5.93
N THR A 187 14.42 11.39 7.13
CA THR A 187 14.91 10.82 8.40
C THR A 187 14.05 9.65 8.89
N GLN A 188 12.80 9.56 8.46
CA GLN A 188 11.86 8.51 8.83
C GLN A 188 11.22 7.90 7.57
N GLU A 189 11.42 6.60 7.39
CA GLU A 189 10.79 5.85 6.29
C GLU A 189 9.27 5.89 6.40
N TYR A 190 8.61 5.89 5.24
CA TYR A 190 7.17 5.93 5.18
C TYR A 190 6.57 4.55 5.48
N ASP A 191 5.82 4.46 6.58
CA ASP A 191 5.04 3.26 6.89
C ASP A 191 3.71 3.26 6.14
N PHE A 192 3.67 2.58 4.99
CA PHE A 192 2.45 2.43 4.19
C PHE A 192 1.37 1.58 4.89
N ALA A 193 1.75 0.71 5.83
CA ALA A 193 0.79 -0.11 6.58
C ALA A 193 0.02 0.70 7.63
N SER A 194 0.53 1.87 8.02
CA SER A 194 -0.16 2.79 8.93
C SER A 194 -1.47 3.36 8.36
N TYR A 195 -1.63 3.36 7.03
CA TYR A 195 -2.82 3.88 6.39
C TYR A 195 -3.91 2.81 6.26
N VAL A 196 -5.07 3.07 6.88
CA VAL A 196 -6.27 2.26 6.72
C VAL A 196 -7.34 3.10 6.02
N HIS A 197 -7.75 2.67 4.83
CA HIS A 197 -8.81 3.34 4.10
C HIS A 197 -10.16 3.13 4.79
N SER A 198 -10.95 4.19 4.88
CA SER A 198 -12.32 4.18 5.42
C SER A 198 -13.18 5.02 4.49
N GLU A 199 -14.31 4.49 4.04
CA GLU A 199 -15.27 5.22 3.23
C GLU A 199 -16.11 6.14 4.14
N PRO A 200 -16.43 7.38 3.74
CA PRO A 200 -17.22 8.28 4.57
C PRO A 200 -18.70 7.88 4.65
N GLN A 201 -19.17 7.01 3.76
CA GLN A 201 -20.53 6.48 3.74
C GLN A 201 -20.52 5.01 4.16
N PRO A 202 -20.82 4.70 5.44
CA PRO A 202 -20.94 3.32 5.88
C PRO A 202 -22.18 2.65 5.27
N THR A 203 -22.09 1.33 5.09
CA THR A 203 -23.23 0.53 4.65
C THR A 203 -24.31 0.47 5.73
N GLN A 204 -25.56 0.21 5.33
CA GLN A 204 -26.65 0.01 6.30
C GLN A 204 -26.33 -1.14 7.28
N GLN A 205 -25.68 -2.21 6.83
CA GLN A 205 -25.26 -3.30 7.70
C GLN A 205 -24.30 -2.80 8.81
N GLN A 206 -23.24 -2.09 8.44
CA GLN A 206 -22.27 -1.54 9.40
C GLN A 206 -22.93 -0.60 10.41
N ILE A 207 -23.87 0.23 9.94
CA ILE A 207 -24.63 1.13 10.79
C ILE A 207 -25.44 0.34 11.83
N TYR A 208 -26.24 -0.64 11.40
CA TYR A 208 -27.13 -1.37 12.31
C TYR A 208 -26.40 -2.37 13.21
N ASP A 209 -25.26 -2.91 12.78
CA ASP A 209 -24.36 -3.68 13.65
C ASP A 209 -23.87 -2.81 14.82
N ALA A 210 -23.39 -1.59 14.54
CA ALA A 210 -22.94 -0.67 15.59
C ALA A 210 -24.11 -0.17 16.46
N LEU A 211 -25.28 0.11 15.87
CA LEU A 211 -26.47 0.50 16.63
C LEU A 211 -26.96 -0.63 17.55
N TYR A 212 -26.90 -1.89 17.13
CA TYR A 212 -27.25 -3.03 17.96
C TYR A 212 -26.30 -3.16 19.16
N GLU A 213 -25.00 -2.91 18.99
CA GLU A 213 -24.05 -2.92 20.11
C GLU A 213 -24.32 -1.80 21.12
N MET A 214 -24.68 -0.60 20.63
CA MET A 214 -24.97 0.56 21.49
C MET A 214 -26.35 0.51 22.15
N TYR A 215 -27.35 -0.02 21.43
CA TYR A 215 -28.77 -0.03 21.82
C TYR A 215 -29.42 -1.42 21.67
N PRO A 216 -28.88 -2.47 22.32
CA PRO A 216 -29.41 -3.84 22.18
C PRO A 216 -30.84 -3.99 22.72
N GLN A 217 -31.33 -3.04 23.52
CA GLN A 217 -32.70 -3.02 24.01
C GLN A 217 -33.73 -2.61 22.94
N TYR A 218 -33.32 -1.96 21.84
CA TYR A 218 -34.21 -1.47 20.78
C TYR A 218 -34.16 -2.32 19.51
N LEU A 219 -33.17 -3.21 19.40
CA LEU A 219 -32.90 -4.02 18.21
C LEU A 219 -32.71 -5.49 18.60
N GLU A 220 -33.31 -6.39 17.82
CA GLU A 220 -33.11 -7.84 17.93
C GLU A 220 -32.60 -8.39 16.59
N LYS A 221 -31.75 -9.42 16.65
CA LYS A 221 -31.29 -10.15 15.46
C LYS A 221 -32.35 -11.14 14.98
N VAL A 222 -32.66 -11.09 13.70
CA VAL A 222 -33.65 -11.97 13.06
C VAL A 222 -33.13 -12.56 11.77
N GLU A 223 -33.65 -13.73 11.42
CA GLU A 223 -33.48 -14.29 10.09
C GLU A 223 -34.50 -13.67 9.14
N TYR A 224 -34.04 -13.17 8.00
CA TYR A 224 -34.95 -12.60 7.00
C TYR A 224 -35.85 -13.70 6.43
N VAL A 225 -37.16 -13.51 6.58
CA VAL A 225 -38.17 -14.30 5.88
C VAL A 225 -38.81 -13.39 4.84
N GLU A 226 -38.63 -13.75 3.57
CA GLU A 226 -39.31 -13.04 2.48
C GLU A 226 -40.82 -13.23 2.63
N PRO A 227 -41.59 -12.13 2.76
CA PRO A 227 -43.03 -12.23 2.90
C PRO A 227 -43.63 -12.82 1.61
N ASP A 228 -44.61 -13.73 1.75
CA ASP A 228 -45.34 -14.27 0.61
C ASP A 228 -46.06 -13.12 -0.12
N GLU A 229 -45.88 -13.01 -1.43
CA GLU A 229 -46.49 -11.95 -2.26
C GLU A 229 -48.03 -11.96 -2.13
N ASP A 230 -48.62 -13.10 -1.79
CA ASP A 230 -50.07 -13.26 -1.56
C ASP A 230 -50.54 -12.80 -0.16
N GLU A 231 -49.63 -12.54 0.80
CA GLU A 231 -49.92 -12.11 2.19
C GLU A 231 -49.68 -10.61 2.45
N VAL A 232 -49.05 -9.88 1.52
CA VAL A 232 -48.83 -8.43 1.64
C VAL A 232 -50.01 -7.68 1.03
N ASP A 233 -50.87 -7.10 1.86
CA ASP A 233 -51.96 -6.23 1.42
C ASP A 233 -51.66 -4.74 1.66
N ALA A 234 -52.57 -3.85 1.23
CA ALA A 234 -52.40 -2.40 1.35
C ALA A 234 -52.37 -1.89 2.81
N THR A 235 -52.59 -2.75 3.79
CA THR A 235 -52.59 -2.45 5.23
C THR A 235 -51.38 -3.03 5.95
N THR A 236 -50.56 -3.86 5.29
CA THR A 236 -49.31 -4.40 5.85
C THR A 236 -48.27 -3.28 6.00
N ASP A 237 -47.84 -3.01 7.24
CA ASP A 237 -46.76 -2.06 7.51
C ASP A 237 -45.41 -2.63 7.05
N THR A 238 -44.86 -2.05 5.99
CA THR A 238 -43.58 -2.43 5.39
C THR A 238 -42.46 -1.47 5.76
N SER A 239 -42.68 -0.54 6.70
CA SER A 239 -41.78 0.59 6.95
C SER A 239 -40.38 0.19 7.39
N TYR A 240 -40.26 -0.99 8.02
CA TYR A 240 -39.00 -1.54 8.51
C TYR A 240 -38.62 -2.85 7.83
N LEU A 241 -39.22 -3.20 6.69
CA LEU A 241 -38.92 -4.46 6.00
C LEU A 241 -37.44 -4.56 5.59
N PHE A 242 -36.81 -3.42 5.25
CA PHE A 242 -35.38 -3.39 4.93
C PHE A 242 -34.51 -3.78 6.13
N LEU A 243 -34.93 -3.50 7.38
CA LEU A 243 -34.19 -3.91 8.58
C LEU A 243 -34.14 -5.43 8.69
N ASN A 244 -35.29 -6.10 8.48
CA ASN A 244 -35.36 -7.56 8.49
C ASN A 244 -34.42 -8.15 7.44
N LYS A 245 -34.33 -7.53 6.26
CA LYS A 245 -33.43 -7.95 5.18
C LYS A 245 -31.94 -7.89 5.55
N ILE A 246 -31.56 -6.97 6.43
CA ILE A 246 -30.19 -6.86 6.98
C ILE A 246 -30.04 -7.55 8.35
N GLY A 247 -31.03 -8.36 8.74
CA GLY A 247 -30.98 -9.24 9.90
C GLY A 247 -31.39 -8.60 11.23
N TYR A 248 -32.11 -7.49 11.21
CA TYR A 248 -32.54 -6.78 12.41
C TYR A 248 -34.05 -6.53 12.44
N GLN A 249 -34.64 -6.50 13.64
CA GLN A 249 -35.99 -6.01 13.87
C GLN A 249 -36.00 -5.03 15.04
N LEU A 250 -36.93 -4.07 15.01
CA LEU A 250 -37.17 -3.20 16.14
C LEU A 250 -37.95 -3.95 17.23
N THR A 251 -37.55 -3.77 18.48
CA THR A 251 -38.24 -4.33 19.65
C THR A 251 -39.15 -3.31 20.35
N THR A 252 -39.18 -2.07 19.84
CA THR A 252 -39.91 -0.94 20.43
C THR A 252 -40.70 -0.17 19.37
N THR A 253 -41.83 0.40 19.81
CA THR A 253 -42.63 1.37 19.05
C THR A 253 -42.68 2.74 19.72
N ASP A 254 -41.91 2.94 20.80
CA ASP A 254 -41.84 4.22 21.52
C ASP A 254 -41.14 5.29 20.67
N GLU A 255 -41.81 6.41 20.45
CA GLU A 255 -41.32 7.49 19.57
C GLU A 255 -40.00 8.10 20.08
N ASN A 256 -39.79 8.18 21.39
CA ASN A 256 -38.55 8.73 21.94
C ASN A 256 -37.38 7.77 21.73
N ALA A 257 -37.59 6.47 21.95
CA ALA A 257 -36.59 5.43 21.64
C ALA A 257 -36.21 5.42 20.16
N LEU A 258 -37.20 5.56 19.26
CA LEU A 258 -36.95 5.64 17.81
C LEU A 258 -36.20 6.92 17.43
N ALA A 259 -36.51 8.06 18.06
CA ALA A 259 -35.79 9.31 17.86
C ALA A 259 -34.35 9.23 18.37
N GLU A 260 -34.11 8.57 19.51
CA GLU A 260 -32.77 8.30 20.05
C GLU A 260 -31.96 7.42 19.07
N LEU A 261 -32.55 6.34 18.58
CA LEU A 261 -31.91 5.45 17.60
C LEU A 261 -31.59 6.19 16.29
N ARG A 262 -32.48 7.09 15.83
CA ARG A 262 -32.23 7.92 14.65
C ARG A 262 -31.09 8.91 14.89
N ALA A 263 -31.09 9.62 16.02
CA ALA A 263 -30.02 10.54 16.36
C ALA A 263 -28.66 9.81 16.45
N ALA A 264 -28.63 8.64 17.08
CA ALA A 264 -27.43 7.81 17.14
C ALA A 264 -26.94 7.38 15.76
N LYS A 265 -27.86 7.02 14.86
CA LYS A 265 -27.51 6.68 13.47
C LYS A 265 -26.88 7.86 12.75
N ASP A 266 -27.51 9.03 12.82
CA ASP A 266 -27.01 10.21 12.11
C ASP A 266 -25.63 10.61 12.64
N GLN A 267 -25.42 10.55 13.96
CA GLN A 267 -24.11 10.76 14.59
C GLN A 267 -23.07 9.72 14.19
N LEU A 268 -23.46 8.44 14.09
CA LEU A 268 -22.56 7.39 13.61
C LEU A 268 -22.05 7.74 12.22
N VAL A 269 -22.92 8.15 11.29
CA VAL A 269 -22.42 8.52 9.95
C VAL A 269 -21.53 9.76 9.97
N GLU A 270 -21.81 10.76 10.81
CA GLU A 270 -20.88 11.89 10.98
C GLU A 270 -19.49 11.43 11.46
N SER A 271 -19.42 10.43 12.34
CA SER A 271 -18.14 9.89 12.79
C SER A 271 -17.33 9.21 11.66
N TYR A 272 -18.02 8.55 10.71
CA TYR A 272 -17.37 7.99 9.51
C TYR A 272 -16.86 9.10 8.59
N ILE A 273 -17.65 10.17 8.40
CA ILE A 273 -17.25 11.35 7.62
C ILE A 273 -16.01 12.00 8.25
N GLU A 274 -16.00 12.22 9.56
CA GLU A 274 -14.87 12.81 10.27
C GLU A 274 -13.62 11.93 10.18
N ASN A 275 -13.77 10.62 10.38
CA ASN A 275 -12.68 9.66 10.23
C ASN A 275 -12.07 9.71 8.82
N TYR A 276 -12.91 9.74 7.78
CA TYR A 276 -12.45 9.89 6.40
C TYR A 276 -11.63 11.18 6.21
N LEU A 277 -12.16 12.32 6.67
CA LEU A 277 -11.52 13.62 6.50
C LEU A 277 -10.16 13.66 7.20
N VAL A 278 -10.08 13.18 8.45
CA VAL A 278 -8.81 13.12 9.20
C VAL A 278 -7.83 12.16 8.56
N ASN A 279 -8.28 10.98 8.14
CA ASN A 279 -7.40 9.96 7.59
C ASN A 279 -6.89 10.30 6.19
N THR A 280 -7.57 11.17 5.44
CA THR A 280 -7.17 11.55 4.08
C THR A 280 -6.59 12.96 3.97
N ALA A 281 -6.61 13.74 5.04
CA ALA A 281 -6.09 15.11 5.05
C ALA A 281 -4.58 15.17 4.78
N GLY A 282 -4.19 16.00 3.80
CA GLY A 282 -2.82 16.47 3.62
C GLY A 282 -1.76 15.38 3.50
N LYS A 283 -2.08 14.24 2.89
CA LYS A 283 -1.15 13.12 2.78
C LYS A 283 -0.04 13.45 1.78
N VAL A 284 1.19 13.46 2.29
CA VAL A 284 2.41 13.64 1.49
C VAL A 284 3.34 12.48 1.77
N VAL A 285 3.93 11.94 0.70
CA VAL A 285 4.99 10.93 0.74
C VAL A 285 6.22 11.54 0.08
N TYR A 286 7.33 11.64 0.80
CA TYR A 286 8.57 12.18 0.28
C TYR A 286 9.39 11.07 -0.38
N MET A 287 9.79 11.27 -1.62
CA MET A 287 10.61 10.35 -2.41
C MET A 287 12.03 10.87 -2.42
N LYS A 288 12.98 10.06 -1.94
CA LYS A 288 14.40 10.39 -2.02
C LYS A 288 14.98 9.83 -3.30
N PHE A 289 15.53 10.69 -4.15
CA PHE A 289 16.29 10.28 -5.33
C PHE A 289 17.78 10.47 -5.08
N VAL A 290 18.58 9.52 -5.55
CA VAL A 290 20.05 9.59 -5.55
C VAL A 290 20.56 9.64 -6.99
N GLU A 291 21.57 10.46 -7.24
CA GLU A 291 22.22 10.55 -8.55
C GLU A 291 22.99 9.25 -8.84
N GLY A 292 22.81 8.71 -10.05
CA GLY A 292 23.44 7.48 -10.50
C GLY A 292 22.46 6.32 -10.67
N ASN A 293 22.95 5.26 -11.31
CA ASN A 293 22.19 4.04 -11.54
C ASN A 293 22.44 3.02 -10.41
N PHE A 294 21.51 2.96 -9.46
CA PHE A 294 21.57 2.01 -8.35
C PHE A 294 20.63 0.81 -8.55
N VAL A 295 21.13 -0.37 -8.21
CA VAL A 295 20.29 -1.58 -8.10
C VAL A 295 19.72 -1.65 -6.69
N ARG A 296 18.39 -1.61 -6.58
CA ARG A 296 17.67 -1.82 -5.31
C ARG A 296 17.51 -3.32 -5.07
N VAL A 297 17.84 -3.79 -3.87
CA VAL A 297 17.93 -5.22 -3.53
C VAL A 297 17.03 -5.51 -2.34
N ASN A 298 15.90 -6.17 -2.61
CA ASN A 298 14.98 -6.72 -1.60
C ASN A 298 15.06 -8.24 -1.49
N GLN A 299 15.65 -8.90 -2.48
CA GLN A 299 15.80 -10.34 -2.52
C GLN A 299 16.99 -10.71 -3.40
N PRO A 300 17.54 -11.93 -3.28
CA PRO A 300 18.67 -12.35 -4.11
C PRO A 300 18.39 -12.26 -5.62
N GLY A 301 17.13 -12.40 -6.02
CA GLY A 301 16.68 -12.29 -7.41
C GLY A 301 16.97 -10.95 -8.09
N ASP A 302 16.98 -9.86 -7.32
CA ASP A 302 17.16 -8.50 -7.85
C ASP A 302 18.62 -8.27 -8.31
N MET A 303 19.54 -9.08 -7.79
CA MET A 303 20.95 -9.08 -8.15
C MET A 303 21.29 -10.04 -9.30
N LYS A 304 20.28 -10.54 -10.03
CA LYS A 304 20.47 -11.55 -11.07
C LYS A 304 20.62 -10.94 -12.45
N ILE A 305 21.79 -11.12 -13.07
CA ILE A 305 22.07 -10.69 -14.45
C ILE A 305 22.58 -11.88 -15.26
N GLY A 306 21.97 -12.12 -16.43
CA GLY A 306 22.41 -13.19 -17.35
C GLY A 306 22.40 -14.60 -16.72
N GLY A 307 21.50 -14.84 -15.76
CA GLY A 307 21.41 -16.12 -15.04
C GLY A 307 22.39 -16.29 -13.89
N LYS A 308 23.24 -15.29 -13.62
CA LYS A 308 24.21 -15.27 -12.53
C LYS A 308 23.77 -14.28 -11.45
N TYR A 309 24.10 -14.58 -10.21
CA TYR A 309 23.87 -13.69 -9.07
C TYR A 309 25.21 -13.05 -8.68
N GLY A 310 25.24 -11.75 -8.40
CA GLY A 310 26.48 -11.07 -8.02
C GLY A 310 26.34 -9.56 -8.01
N PHE A 311 27.40 -8.90 -7.56
CA PHE A 311 27.55 -7.45 -7.63
C PHE A 311 28.29 -7.11 -8.92
N PHE A 312 27.57 -6.69 -9.95
CA PHE A 312 28.08 -6.41 -11.28
C PHE A 312 28.41 -4.92 -11.47
N ASP A 313 29.32 -4.62 -12.40
CA ASP A 313 29.68 -3.26 -12.78
C ASP A 313 28.71 -2.66 -13.82
N THR A 314 27.92 -3.50 -14.50
CA THR A 314 26.96 -3.08 -15.52
C THR A 314 25.63 -3.85 -15.42
N ASP A 315 24.54 -3.19 -15.77
CA ASP A 315 23.22 -3.78 -15.87
C ASP A 315 23.07 -4.69 -17.11
N ALA A 316 21.89 -5.28 -17.30
CA ALA A 316 21.61 -6.15 -18.46
C ALA A 316 21.64 -5.42 -19.82
N ALA A 317 21.51 -4.09 -19.83
CA ALA A 317 21.60 -3.24 -21.02
C ALA A 317 23.05 -2.74 -21.26
N GLY A 318 23.98 -3.01 -20.34
CA GLY A 318 25.36 -2.57 -20.41
C GLY A 318 25.59 -1.16 -19.86
N ASN A 319 24.60 -0.56 -19.19
CA ASN A 319 24.82 0.70 -18.49
C ASN A 319 25.60 0.43 -17.21
N LYS A 320 26.46 1.38 -16.82
CA LYS A 320 27.18 1.29 -15.56
C LYS A 320 26.21 1.21 -14.39
N ILE A 321 26.52 0.36 -13.42
CA ILE A 321 25.88 0.35 -12.10
C ILE A 321 26.78 1.17 -11.17
N ASP A 322 26.24 2.27 -10.65
CA ASP A 322 26.95 3.14 -9.71
C ASP A 322 26.86 2.64 -8.27
N GLY A 323 25.94 1.70 -8.00
CA GLY A 323 25.86 1.10 -6.68
C GLY A 323 24.70 0.15 -6.44
N TYR A 324 24.61 -0.25 -5.18
CA TYR A 324 23.59 -1.15 -4.66
C TYR A 324 22.94 -0.54 -3.42
N VAL A 325 21.62 -0.64 -3.31
CA VAL A 325 20.84 -0.24 -2.13
C VAL A 325 20.20 -1.51 -1.58
N ILE A 326 20.60 -1.94 -0.39
CA ILE A 326 19.97 -3.07 0.30
C ILE A 326 18.77 -2.53 1.06
N GLU A 327 17.61 -3.16 0.88
CA GLU A 327 16.31 -2.66 1.39
C GLU A 327 15.62 -3.64 2.35
N SER A 328 16.19 -4.82 2.51
CA SER A 328 15.78 -5.81 3.50
C SER A 328 16.93 -6.74 3.83
N ASP A 329 16.78 -7.53 4.88
CA ASP A 329 17.72 -8.60 5.19
C ASP A 329 17.65 -9.69 4.10
N ILE A 330 18.81 -10.05 3.54
CA ILE A 330 18.91 -10.95 2.41
C ILE A 330 19.57 -12.26 2.84
N ASP A 331 18.87 -13.38 2.69
CA ASP A 331 19.42 -14.72 2.87
C ASP A 331 19.90 -15.30 1.53
N PHE A 332 21.20 -15.57 1.42
CA PHE A 332 21.82 -16.18 0.25
C PHE A 332 21.87 -17.72 0.30
N SER A 333 21.17 -18.35 1.24
CA SER A 333 21.07 -19.82 1.31
C SER A 333 20.59 -20.40 -0.03
N GLY A 334 21.40 -21.30 -0.59
CA GLY A 334 21.12 -21.93 -1.90
C GLY A 334 21.43 -21.06 -3.12
N VAL A 335 21.92 -19.83 -2.92
CA VAL A 335 22.37 -18.93 -3.99
C VAL A 335 23.88 -18.96 -4.07
N THR A 336 24.40 -19.24 -5.27
CA THR A 336 25.85 -19.14 -5.56
C THR A 336 26.13 -17.82 -6.24
N LEU A 337 26.89 -16.96 -5.55
CA LEU A 337 27.35 -15.70 -6.13
C LEU A 337 28.53 -15.91 -7.08
N THR A 338 28.54 -15.13 -8.15
CA THR A 338 29.66 -15.06 -9.10
C THR A 338 30.56 -13.89 -8.72
N MET A 339 31.87 -14.13 -8.73
CA MET A 339 32.88 -13.09 -8.58
C MET A 339 32.77 -12.10 -9.75
N SER A 340 32.66 -10.82 -9.43
CA SER A 340 32.75 -9.75 -10.42
C SER A 340 34.20 -9.42 -10.73
N GLU A 341 34.50 -9.05 -11.97
CA GLU A 341 35.86 -8.70 -12.39
C GLU A 341 36.34 -7.40 -11.71
N SER A 342 35.46 -6.41 -11.64
CA SER A 342 35.70 -5.14 -10.97
C SER A 342 34.40 -4.54 -10.45
N PHE A 343 34.49 -3.67 -9.46
CA PHE A 343 33.40 -2.79 -9.06
C PHE A 343 33.95 -1.46 -8.52
N SER A 344 33.29 -0.37 -8.88
CA SER A 344 33.49 0.96 -8.32
C SER A 344 32.15 1.64 -8.10
N GLY A 345 31.93 2.23 -6.93
CA GLY A 345 30.63 2.79 -6.58
C GLY A 345 30.32 2.77 -5.10
N VAL A 346 29.03 2.74 -4.76
CA VAL A 346 28.56 2.76 -3.37
C VAL A 346 27.63 1.59 -3.10
N ILE A 347 27.82 0.92 -1.97
CA ILE A 347 26.88 -0.08 -1.45
C ILE A 347 26.27 0.48 -0.16
N TYR A 348 25.01 0.90 -0.27
CA TYR A 348 24.20 1.32 0.87
C TYR A 348 23.57 0.09 1.50
N GLY A 349 24.09 -0.33 2.66
CA GLY A 349 23.53 -1.47 3.39
C GLY A 349 22.25 -1.15 4.16
N ASN A 350 21.98 0.14 4.43
CA ASN A 350 20.81 0.61 5.18
C ASN A 350 20.54 -0.16 6.49
N TYR A 351 21.60 -0.58 7.18
CA TYR A 351 21.57 -1.38 8.40
C TYR A 351 21.01 -2.80 8.24
N HIS A 352 20.84 -3.28 7.01
CA HIS A 352 20.43 -4.65 6.72
C HIS A 352 21.58 -5.65 6.76
N THR A 353 21.20 -6.92 6.75
CA THR A 353 22.09 -8.07 6.85
C THR A 353 22.09 -8.90 5.57
N LEU A 354 23.27 -9.24 5.07
CA LEU A 354 23.49 -10.27 4.06
C LEU A 354 23.94 -11.55 4.76
N SER A 355 23.05 -12.55 4.83
CA SER A 355 23.28 -13.78 5.57
C SER A 355 23.60 -14.97 4.66
N ASN A 356 24.34 -15.94 5.20
CA ASN A 356 24.61 -17.25 4.59
C ASN A 356 25.25 -17.18 3.20
N LEU A 357 26.03 -16.13 2.95
CA LEU A 357 26.73 -15.92 1.69
C LEU A 357 27.83 -16.98 1.53
N LYS A 358 27.70 -17.87 0.55
CA LYS A 358 28.66 -18.95 0.30
C LYS A 358 29.46 -18.73 -0.99
N LEU A 359 30.76 -18.51 -0.83
CA LEU A 359 31.74 -18.53 -1.91
C LEU A 359 32.39 -19.91 -1.97
N SER A 360 32.32 -20.58 -3.12
CA SER A 360 32.85 -21.95 -3.27
C SER A 360 33.71 -22.10 -4.52
N LEU A 361 34.88 -22.70 -4.32
CA LEU A 361 35.83 -23.00 -5.39
C LEU A 361 36.20 -24.49 -5.32
N ALA A 362 35.91 -25.23 -6.39
CA ALA A 362 36.26 -26.64 -6.51
C ALA A 362 37.02 -26.91 -7.82
N SER A 363 38.09 -27.70 -7.78
CA SER A 363 38.70 -28.24 -9.00
C SER A 363 37.86 -29.35 -9.61
N LYS A 364 37.80 -29.36 -10.94
CA LYS A 364 37.21 -30.45 -11.72
C LYS A 364 38.36 -31.28 -12.30
N LYS A 365 38.18 -32.59 -12.46
CA LYS A 365 39.23 -33.50 -12.98
C LYS A 365 39.85 -33.12 -14.34
N VAL A 366 39.19 -32.27 -15.12
CA VAL A 366 39.63 -31.80 -16.44
C VAL A 366 40.36 -30.46 -16.38
N ASP A 367 40.39 -29.84 -15.21
CA ASP A 367 40.93 -28.52 -14.99
C ASP A 367 42.47 -28.54 -15.08
N LYS A 368 43.03 -27.56 -15.79
CA LYS A 368 44.47 -27.38 -15.96
C LYS A 368 44.96 -26.09 -15.30
N ASP A 369 44.07 -25.38 -14.61
CA ASP A 369 44.37 -24.10 -13.99
C ASP A 369 45.38 -24.29 -12.88
N THR A 370 46.51 -23.60 -13.00
CA THR A 370 47.56 -23.55 -11.95
C THR A 370 47.29 -22.44 -10.93
N GLU A 371 46.34 -21.55 -11.22
CA GLU A 371 45.94 -20.45 -10.36
C GLU A 371 44.43 -20.31 -10.33
N LYS A 372 43.86 -20.08 -9.14
CA LYS A 372 42.42 -19.87 -8.95
C LYS A 372 42.12 -18.77 -7.96
N SER A 373 40.97 -18.14 -8.17
CA SER A 373 40.52 -16.93 -7.49
C SER A 373 39.09 -17.07 -7.02
N LEU A 374 38.79 -16.61 -5.80
CA LEU A 374 37.45 -16.62 -5.23
C LEU A 374 37.21 -15.42 -4.30
N ALA A 375 36.33 -14.51 -4.70
CA ALA A 375 35.85 -13.40 -3.88
C ALA A 375 34.49 -12.91 -4.41
N LEU A 376 33.88 -11.92 -3.76
CA LEU A 376 32.80 -11.14 -4.40
C LEU A 376 33.33 -10.30 -5.57
N PHE A 377 34.52 -9.73 -5.41
CA PHE A 377 35.17 -8.88 -6.39
C PHE A 377 36.61 -9.32 -6.64
N ASN A 378 37.03 -9.44 -7.89
CA ASN A 378 38.45 -9.59 -8.20
C ASN A 378 39.18 -8.25 -7.93
N GLU A 379 38.61 -7.13 -8.36
CA GLU A 379 39.05 -5.78 -8.03
C GLU A 379 37.92 -4.95 -7.40
N LEU A 380 38.20 -4.31 -6.27
CA LEU A 380 37.29 -3.37 -5.62
C LEU A 380 38.00 -2.03 -5.49
N SER A 381 37.59 -1.05 -6.28
CA SER A 381 38.28 0.24 -6.37
C SER A 381 37.33 1.42 -6.15
N ASP A 382 37.82 2.46 -5.48
CA ASP A 382 37.10 3.72 -5.25
C ASP A 382 35.67 3.50 -4.74
N THR A 383 35.53 2.58 -3.78
CA THR A 383 34.23 2.06 -3.32
C THR A 383 33.96 2.45 -1.87
N THR A 384 32.71 2.79 -1.58
CA THR A 384 32.20 2.97 -0.21
C THR A 384 31.15 1.90 0.11
N ILE A 385 31.25 1.27 1.27
CA ILE A 385 30.22 0.35 1.80
C ILE A 385 29.83 0.86 3.18
N ASP A 386 28.55 1.22 3.35
CA ASP A 386 28.04 1.83 4.57
C ASP A 386 26.92 1.00 5.19
N ASN A 387 26.94 0.83 6.51
CA ASN A 387 25.87 0.26 7.33
C ASN A 387 25.41 -1.13 6.85
N LEU A 388 26.32 -2.09 6.73
CA LEU A 388 26.02 -3.43 6.21
C LEU A 388 26.57 -4.51 7.14
N THR A 389 25.76 -5.52 7.43
CA THR A 389 26.21 -6.70 8.18
C THR A 389 26.35 -7.89 7.26
N PHE A 390 27.47 -8.60 7.33
CA PHE A 390 27.64 -9.93 6.74
C PHE A 390 27.55 -10.98 7.84
N GLU A 391 26.55 -11.84 7.78
CA GLU A 391 26.32 -12.88 8.79
C GLU A 391 26.51 -14.27 8.18
N ASN A 392 27.25 -15.14 8.88
CA ASN A 392 27.45 -16.53 8.49
C ASN A 392 28.02 -16.70 7.06
N ALA A 393 28.88 -15.77 6.65
CA ALA A 393 29.56 -15.86 5.36
C ALA A 393 30.57 -17.02 5.35
N ALA A 394 30.65 -17.77 4.25
CA ALA A 394 31.48 -18.96 4.15
C ALA A 394 32.33 -18.97 2.87
N ILE A 395 33.63 -19.18 3.03
CA ILE A 395 34.58 -19.46 1.95
C ILE A 395 34.96 -20.94 2.02
N SER A 396 34.62 -21.70 0.97
CA SER A 396 34.90 -23.14 0.89
C SER A 396 35.75 -23.48 -0.34
N ILE A 397 36.97 -23.94 -0.11
CA ILE A 397 37.96 -24.20 -1.17
C ILE A 397 38.39 -25.67 -1.17
N GLN A 398 38.30 -26.31 -2.33
CA GLN A 398 38.81 -27.67 -2.58
C GLN A 398 39.49 -27.74 -3.94
N VAL A 399 40.82 -27.84 -3.98
CA VAL A 399 41.58 -27.78 -5.24
C VAL A 399 42.54 -28.95 -5.41
N ASP A 400 42.89 -29.22 -6.67
CA ASP A 400 43.85 -30.27 -7.06
C ASP A 400 45.31 -29.86 -6.77
N GLN A 401 46.23 -30.77 -7.05
CA GLN A 401 47.66 -30.59 -6.79
C GLN A 401 48.27 -29.40 -7.50
N GLY A 402 49.08 -28.62 -6.78
CA GLY A 402 49.93 -27.59 -7.38
C GLY A 402 49.19 -26.32 -7.79
N VAL A 403 47.92 -26.17 -7.39
CA VAL A 403 47.12 -24.96 -7.63
C VAL A 403 47.50 -23.89 -6.60
N THR A 404 47.70 -22.66 -7.07
CA THR A 404 47.82 -21.49 -6.20
C THR A 404 46.45 -20.82 -6.08
N VAL A 405 45.95 -20.64 -4.86
CA VAL A 405 44.62 -20.08 -4.62
C VAL A 405 44.70 -18.75 -3.88
N LYS A 406 43.98 -17.76 -4.40
CA LYS A 406 43.69 -16.50 -3.73
C LYS A 406 42.20 -16.43 -3.41
N ALA A 407 41.85 -16.15 -2.16
CA ALA A 407 40.44 -15.97 -1.81
C ALA A 407 40.24 -14.97 -0.68
N ALA A 408 39.12 -14.25 -0.70
CA ALA A 408 38.67 -13.38 0.38
C ALA A 408 37.15 -13.19 0.30
N LEU A 409 36.51 -12.61 1.32
CA LEU A 409 35.08 -12.33 1.27
C LEU A 409 34.77 -11.23 0.26
N LEU A 410 35.33 -10.04 0.45
CA LEU A 410 35.02 -8.88 -0.40
C LEU A 410 35.86 -8.90 -1.66
N ALA A 411 37.18 -8.77 -1.57
CA ALA A 411 37.99 -8.59 -2.78
C ALA A 411 39.38 -9.21 -2.76
N LEU A 412 39.89 -9.60 -3.93
CA LEU A 412 41.29 -9.98 -4.04
C LEU A 412 42.22 -8.76 -4.01
N ASN A 413 41.82 -7.69 -4.69
CA ASN A 413 42.57 -6.44 -4.75
C ASN A 413 41.66 -5.28 -4.39
N ALA A 414 41.91 -4.64 -3.24
CA ALA A 414 41.19 -3.45 -2.79
C ALA A 414 42.06 -2.19 -2.93
N LYS A 415 41.47 -1.14 -3.51
CA LYS A 415 42.13 0.16 -3.68
C LYS A 415 41.16 1.29 -3.33
N ASN A 416 41.55 2.17 -2.40
CA ASN A 416 40.73 3.31 -1.98
C ASN A 416 39.32 2.90 -1.51
N VAL A 417 39.21 1.80 -0.77
CA VAL A 417 37.92 1.31 -0.25
C VAL A 417 37.64 1.91 1.13
N THR A 418 36.46 2.45 1.34
CA THR A 418 36.00 2.92 2.65
C THR A 418 34.86 2.04 3.14
N LEU A 419 35.02 1.45 4.31
CA LEU A 419 33.95 0.72 5.00
C LEU A 419 33.53 1.56 6.22
N THR A 420 32.24 1.85 6.37
CA THR A 420 31.68 2.56 7.51
C THR A 420 30.59 1.73 8.16
N ASN A 421 30.72 1.43 9.45
CA ASN A 421 29.75 0.61 10.18
C ASN A 421 29.43 -0.72 9.47
N VAL A 422 30.47 -1.38 8.96
CA VAL A 422 30.37 -2.71 8.36
C VAL A 422 30.71 -3.75 9.41
N LYS A 423 29.84 -4.75 9.55
CA LYS A 423 29.99 -5.82 10.54
C LYS A 423 30.13 -7.17 9.87
N ILE A 424 30.95 -8.05 10.43
CA ILE A 424 31.05 -9.45 10.00
C ILE A 424 30.89 -10.34 11.22
N SER A 425 29.93 -11.27 11.17
CA SER A 425 29.71 -12.22 12.26
C SER A 425 29.64 -13.65 11.75
N GLY A 426 30.27 -14.58 12.47
CA GLY A 426 30.16 -16.02 12.20
C GLY A 426 30.83 -16.47 10.89
N MET A 427 31.85 -15.77 10.42
CA MET A 427 32.50 -16.11 9.15
C MET A 427 33.26 -17.44 9.25
N THR A 428 33.13 -18.30 8.24
CA THR A 428 33.90 -19.55 8.11
C THR A 428 34.83 -19.53 6.89
N ILE A 429 36.08 -19.95 7.07
CA ILE A 429 37.04 -20.16 5.98
C ILE A 429 37.54 -21.61 6.05
N ASP A 430 37.15 -22.41 5.07
CA ASP A 430 37.56 -23.81 4.90
C ASP A 430 38.49 -23.96 3.69
N SER A 431 39.74 -24.39 3.92
CA SER A 431 40.70 -24.72 2.86
C SER A 431 41.61 -25.90 3.26
N GLY A 432 42.36 -26.46 2.31
CA GLY A 432 43.35 -27.49 2.59
C GLY A 432 42.79 -28.91 2.76
N LYS A 433 41.46 -29.08 2.85
CA LYS A 433 40.85 -30.40 3.07
C LYS A 433 40.89 -31.22 1.78
N GLY A 434 41.75 -32.24 1.77
CA GLY A 434 41.95 -33.14 0.61
C GLY A 434 43.06 -32.69 -0.34
N ASP A 435 43.82 -31.68 0.06
CA ASP A 435 44.93 -31.17 -0.72
C ASP A 435 46.05 -32.19 -0.95
N THR A 436 46.77 -31.98 -2.04
CA THR A 436 47.94 -32.76 -2.42
C THR A 436 49.18 -31.87 -2.46
N ALA A 437 50.38 -32.46 -2.49
CA ALA A 437 51.63 -31.73 -2.30
C ALA A 437 51.84 -30.61 -3.35
N GLY A 438 52.04 -29.37 -2.89
CA GLY A 438 52.40 -28.23 -3.74
C GLY A 438 51.32 -27.15 -3.90
N THR A 439 50.13 -27.36 -3.34
CA THR A 439 49.08 -26.32 -3.26
C THR A 439 49.53 -25.15 -2.39
N ARG A 440 49.22 -23.92 -2.81
CA ARG A 440 49.59 -22.69 -2.08
C ARG A 440 48.38 -21.80 -1.89
N TYR A 441 48.28 -21.18 -0.72
CA TYR A 441 47.14 -20.35 -0.35
C TYR A 441 47.55 -18.91 -0.03
N THR A 442 46.69 -17.97 -0.39
CA THR A 442 46.65 -16.62 0.17
C THR A 442 45.21 -16.26 0.42
N LEU A 443 44.82 -16.23 1.68
CA LEU A 443 43.43 -16.11 2.11
C LEU A 443 43.26 -14.82 2.90
N GLY A 444 42.22 -14.05 2.60
CA GLY A 444 41.82 -12.86 3.34
C GLY A 444 40.49 -13.07 4.05
N ASP A 445 40.27 -12.40 5.17
CA ASP A 445 38.90 -12.23 5.68
C ASP A 445 38.11 -11.31 4.74
N LEU A 446 38.57 -10.08 4.56
CA LEU A 446 38.00 -9.08 3.67
C LEU A 446 38.75 -9.00 2.35
N PHE A 447 40.09 -8.93 2.42
CA PHE A 447 40.95 -8.66 1.28
C PHE A 447 42.18 -9.57 1.23
N VAL A 448 42.63 -9.91 0.02
CA VAL A 448 43.97 -10.51 -0.15
C VAL A 448 45.04 -9.42 -0.17
N THR A 449 44.83 -8.36 -0.96
CA THR A 449 45.66 -7.16 -0.95
C THR A 449 44.80 -5.91 -0.83
N ALA A 450 45.29 -4.91 -0.10
CA ALA A 450 44.56 -3.67 0.16
C ALA A 450 45.53 -2.48 0.16
N SER A 451 45.10 -1.37 -0.44
CA SER A 451 45.83 -0.10 -0.44
C SER A 451 44.86 1.08 -0.33
N GLY A 452 45.17 2.05 0.53
CA GLY A 452 44.29 3.21 0.74
C GLY A 452 42.94 2.89 1.40
N THR A 453 42.80 1.70 2.01
CA THR A 453 41.56 1.28 2.67
C THR A 453 41.35 1.99 4.01
N LYS A 454 40.12 2.38 4.31
CA LYS A 454 39.70 3.00 5.57
C LYS A 454 38.57 2.19 6.19
N LEU A 455 38.68 1.91 7.49
CA LEU A 455 37.66 1.24 8.28
C LEU A 455 37.20 2.19 9.38
N ASN A 456 35.93 2.58 9.33
CA ASN A 456 35.30 3.47 10.31
C ASN A 456 34.21 2.67 11.02
N ASP A 457 34.32 2.50 12.34
CA ASP A 457 33.32 1.78 13.15
C ASP A 457 32.97 0.37 12.64
N CYS A 458 33.94 -0.31 12.00
CA CYS A 458 33.77 -1.67 11.52
C CYS A 458 34.12 -2.67 12.63
N ASP A 459 33.39 -3.77 12.70
CA ASP A 459 33.61 -4.82 13.69
C ASP A 459 33.51 -6.22 13.09
N GLY A 460 34.23 -7.18 13.67
CA GLY A 460 34.28 -8.55 13.20
C GLY A 460 34.40 -9.54 14.36
N ASP A 461 33.49 -10.50 14.42
CA ASP A 461 33.53 -11.59 15.41
C ASP A 461 33.26 -12.99 14.82
N GLY A 462 33.57 -14.02 15.62
CA GLY A 462 33.19 -15.40 15.32
C GLY A 462 33.86 -16.03 14.09
N LEU A 463 35.12 -15.66 13.78
CA LEU A 463 35.86 -16.29 12.69
C LEU A 463 36.23 -17.74 13.03
N VAL A 464 35.76 -18.68 12.21
CA VAL A 464 36.19 -20.07 12.21
C VAL A 464 37.05 -20.34 10.97
N ALA A 465 38.37 -20.47 11.17
CA ALA A 465 39.30 -20.73 10.07
C ALA A 465 39.86 -22.17 10.13
N ASN A 466 39.34 -23.06 9.30
CA ASN A 466 39.84 -24.42 9.11
C ASN A 466 40.80 -24.42 7.92
N VAL A 467 42.04 -24.00 8.15
CA VAL A 467 43.08 -23.87 7.11
C VAL A 467 44.30 -24.72 7.43
N SER A 468 45.05 -25.11 6.40
CA SER A 468 46.25 -25.95 6.55
C SER A 468 47.37 -25.28 7.34
N GLU A 469 47.51 -23.96 7.20
CA GLU A 469 48.46 -23.14 7.94
C GLU A 469 47.89 -21.74 8.15
N THR A 470 47.92 -21.22 9.38
CA THR A 470 47.34 -19.90 9.69
C THR A 470 48.13 -18.73 9.10
N ALA A 471 49.41 -18.92 8.73
CA ALA A 471 50.25 -17.89 8.11
C ALA A 471 49.78 -17.44 6.71
N VAL A 472 48.91 -18.24 6.07
CA VAL A 472 48.29 -17.91 4.77
C VAL A 472 47.15 -16.91 4.91
N LEU A 473 46.66 -16.69 6.12
CA LEU A 473 45.57 -15.76 6.43
C LEU A 473 46.08 -14.31 6.45
N ARG A 474 45.26 -13.41 5.92
CA ARG A 474 45.41 -11.95 5.91
C ARG A 474 44.15 -11.40 6.57
N LEU A 475 44.25 -11.13 7.86
CA LEU A 475 43.13 -10.66 8.67
C LEU A 475 43.16 -9.13 8.71
N THR A 476 42.09 -8.54 8.22
CA THR A 476 41.86 -7.10 8.11
C THR A 476 40.96 -6.61 9.23
N LEU A 477 39.90 -7.37 9.54
CA LEU A 477 38.86 -7.02 10.50
C LEU A 477 38.72 -8.09 11.60
N LEU A 478 38.71 -9.37 11.20
CA LEU A 478 38.48 -10.50 12.10
C LEU A 478 39.75 -10.89 12.86
N LYS A 479 39.57 -11.64 13.95
CA LYS A 479 40.66 -12.20 14.76
C LYS A 479 40.46 -13.70 14.91
N LEU A 480 41.56 -14.45 14.94
CA LEU A 480 41.52 -15.86 15.33
C LEU A 480 41.36 -15.93 16.85
N GLU A 481 40.33 -16.62 17.32
CA GLU A 481 40.21 -16.95 18.73
C GLU A 481 41.32 -17.95 19.10
N ALA A 482 42.01 -17.68 20.21
CA ALA A 482 42.99 -18.63 20.72
C ALA A 482 42.26 -19.91 21.16
N PRO A 483 42.80 -21.10 20.88
CA PRO A 483 42.21 -22.33 21.39
C PRO A 483 42.15 -22.23 22.92
N GLU A 484 40.98 -22.51 23.52
CA GLU A 484 40.83 -22.51 24.97
C GLU A 484 41.93 -23.38 25.59
N PRO A 485 42.62 -22.91 26.64
CA PRO A 485 43.66 -23.70 27.30
C PRO A 485 43.03 -25.01 27.77
N THR A 486 43.61 -26.12 27.31
CA THR A 486 43.12 -27.45 27.67
C THR A 486 43.08 -27.54 29.19
N PRO A 487 41.94 -27.92 29.80
CA PRO A 487 41.84 -27.99 31.25
C PRO A 487 42.94 -28.91 31.77
N THR A 488 43.81 -28.34 32.62
CA THR A 488 44.89 -29.09 33.25
C THR A 488 44.25 -30.23 34.04
N PRO A 489 44.65 -31.50 33.84
CA PRO A 489 44.09 -32.60 34.60
C PRO A 489 44.29 -32.31 36.08
N ALA A 490 43.21 -32.36 36.85
CA ALA A 490 43.25 -32.16 38.29
C ALA A 490 44.19 -33.19 38.95
N PRO A 491 44.94 -32.80 40.00
CA PRO A 491 45.97 -33.63 40.63
C PRO A 491 45.43 -34.90 41.30
#